data_AF-A0A535LCL2-F1
#
_entry.id   AF-A0A535LCL2-F1
#
_cell.length_a   1.000
_cell.length_b   1.000
_cell.length_c   1.000
_cell.angle_alpha   90.00
_cell.angle_beta   90.00
_cell.angle_gamma   90.00
#
_symmetry.space_group_name_H-M   'P 1'
#
loop_
_entity.id
_entity.type
_entity.pdbx_description
1 polymer ?
#
loop_
_entity_poly.entity_id
_entity_poly.type
_entity_poly.pdbx_seq_one_letter_code
_entity_poly.pdbx_strand_id
1 'polypeptide(L)'
;MTQFPKNIALLGSTGSIGQQTLDVVRRFPEYFRIVALAARSNVSLLEQQAREFEPSLVACFADTPSVEAAARAAFPNIVLGEQGLLEVTTHPQADIVVAATSGLMGLEPTFAAIRAGKTIALANKETLVMAGHLVMQEAQRSGVSILPVDSEHSAIWQCLRGEQSKEVNRLLLTASGGPFRRATLEQIRSVTVEQALAHPTWRMGPKITVDSATLMNKGLEVLEAHWLFEIPYERIDVIVHPESIIHSMVEFVDGSLNMQASLPSMHL
;
A
#
# COMPACT_ATOMS: atom_id res chain seq x y z
N MET A 1 -27.25 4.00 -2.11
CA MET A 1 -26.96 3.49 -0.75
C MET A 1 -25.73 2.61 -0.86
N THR A 2 -24.74 2.80 0.02
CA THR A 2 -23.52 1.99 0.01
C THR A 2 -23.87 0.56 0.47
N GLN A 3 -23.64 -0.44 -0.38
CA GLN A 3 -23.89 -1.84 -0.03
C GLN A 3 -22.73 -2.39 0.81
N PHE A 4 -23.08 -3.05 1.91
CA PHE A 4 -22.18 -3.79 2.80
C PHE A 4 -22.61 -5.26 2.90
N PRO A 5 -21.68 -6.19 3.19
CA PRO A 5 -20.24 -5.96 3.30
C PRO A 5 -19.59 -5.65 1.94
N LYS A 6 -18.50 -4.87 1.95
CA LYS A 6 -17.64 -4.67 0.79
C LYS A 6 -16.74 -5.87 0.59
N ASN A 7 -16.76 -6.42 -0.61
CA ASN A 7 -15.96 -7.57 -0.99
C ASN A 7 -14.54 -7.13 -1.37
N ILE A 8 -13.55 -7.73 -0.73
CA ILE A 8 -12.13 -7.42 -0.89
C ILE A 8 -11.42 -8.58 -1.59
N ALA A 9 -10.72 -8.25 -2.67
CA ALA A 9 -9.65 -9.08 -3.21
C ALA A 9 -8.30 -8.54 -2.70
N LEU A 10 -7.48 -9.39 -2.10
CA LEU A 10 -6.24 -8.97 -1.45
C LEU A 10 -5.02 -9.61 -2.12
N LEU A 11 -4.19 -8.77 -2.72
CA LEU A 11 -2.87 -9.17 -3.21
C LEU A 11 -1.81 -8.98 -2.12
N GLY A 12 -0.98 -9.98 -1.89
CA GLY A 12 0.09 -9.92 -0.88
C GLY A 12 -0.41 -10.19 0.55
N SER A 13 -1.38 -11.10 0.70
CA SER A 13 -2.07 -11.37 1.98
C SER A 13 -1.14 -11.78 3.13
N THR A 14 -0.01 -12.41 2.81
CA THR A 14 0.98 -12.87 3.80
C THR A 14 2.02 -11.80 4.14
N GLY A 15 2.00 -10.64 3.48
CA GLY A 15 2.86 -9.50 3.78
C GLY A 15 2.37 -8.68 4.97
N SER A 16 3.13 -7.66 5.38
CA SER A 16 2.77 -6.80 6.52
C SER A 16 1.42 -6.08 6.33
N ILE A 17 1.21 -5.43 5.18
CA ILE A 17 -0.05 -4.76 4.86
C ILE A 17 -1.19 -5.76 4.69
N GLY A 18 -0.94 -6.91 4.05
CA GLY A 18 -1.95 -7.95 3.87
C GLY A 18 -2.46 -8.51 5.20
N GLN A 19 -1.57 -8.82 6.14
CA GLN A 19 -1.96 -9.27 7.47
C GLN A 19 -2.75 -8.21 8.24
N GLN A 20 -2.32 -6.95 8.20
CA GLN A 20 -3.05 -5.84 8.84
C GLN A 20 -4.43 -5.60 8.17
N THR A 21 -4.54 -5.79 6.87
CA THR A 21 -5.82 -5.75 6.15
C THR A 21 -6.76 -6.83 6.69
N LEU A 22 -6.27 -8.07 6.83
CA LEU A 22 -7.04 -9.17 7.40
C LEU A 22 -7.42 -8.92 8.87
N ASP A 23 -6.56 -8.26 9.65
CA ASP A 23 -6.86 -7.85 11.02
C ASP A 23 -8.03 -6.83 11.07
N VAL A 24 -8.07 -5.88 10.14
CA VAL A 24 -9.20 -4.93 9.99
C VAL A 24 -10.47 -5.69 9.61
N VAL A 25 -10.41 -6.58 8.60
CA VAL A 25 -11.58 -7.36 8.17
C VAL A 25 -12.13 -8.24 9.30
N ARG A 26 -11.24 -8.87 10.09
CA ARG A 26 -11.62 -9.67 11.25
C ARG A 26 -12.36 -8.86 12.31
N ARG A 27 -11.99 -7.59 12.50
CA ARG A 27 -12.63 -6.69 13.49
C ARG A 27 -13.95 -6.11 13.00
N PHE A 28 -14.17 -6.06 11.69
CA PHE A 28 -15.32 -5.41 11.05
C PHE A 28 -15.99 -6.30 9.98
N PRO A 29 -16.41 -7.53 10.33
CA PRO A 29 -16.97 -8.50 9.37
C PRO A 29 -18.32 -8.06 8.76
N GLU A 30 -19.04 -7.15 9.42
CA GLU A 30 -20.27 -6.55 8.92
C GLU A 30 -20.02 -5.54 7.77
N TYR A 31 -18.80 -4.98 7.69
CA TYR A 31 -18.42 -4.01 6.68
C TYR A 31 -17.56 -4.61 5.57
N PHE A 32 -16.82 -5.69 5.84
CA PHE A 32 -15.86 -6.25 4.88
C PHE A 32 -15.89 -7.77 4.82
N ARG A 33 -15.65 -8.30 3.62
CA ARG A 33 -15.52 -9.73 3.36
C ARG A 33 -14.38 -10.00 2.40
N ILE A 34 -13.50 -10.95 2.71
CA ILE A 34 -12.50 -11.42 1.75
C ILE A 34 -13.18 -12.37 0.76
N VAL A 35 -13.03 -12.10 -0.53
CA VAL A 35 -13.50 -13.00 -1.61
C VAL A 35 -12.36 -13.66 -2.37
N ALA A 36 -11.17 -13.06 -2.35
CA ALA A 36 -10.00 -13.60 -3.04
C ALA A 36 -8.69 -13.23 -2.31
N LEU A 37 -7.76 -14.19 -2.23
CA LEU A 37 -6.43 -14.00 -1.63
C LEU A 37 -5.32 -14.38 -2.60
N ALA A 38 -4.26 -13.58 -2.65
CA ALA A 38 -3.01 -13.95 -3.30
C ALA A 38 -1.81 -13.76 -2.37
N ALA A 39 -0.86 -14.70 -2.41
CA ALA A 39 0.45 -14.56 -1.77
C ALA A 39 1.60 -14.94 -2.71
N ARG A 40 2.83 -14.57 -2.34
CA ARG A 40 4.02 -14.91 -3.13
C ARG A 40 4.49 -16.34 -2.87
N SER A 41 4.90 -16.64 -1.64
CA SER A 41 5.59 -17.90 -1.32
C SER A 41 5.35 -18.46 0.08
N ASN A 42 4.71 -17.72 1.00
CA ASN A 42 4.39 -18.23 2.34
C ASN A 42 3.09 -19.05 2.33
N VAL A 43 3.17 -20.27 1.77
CA VAL A 43 2.00 -21.15 1.58
C VAL A 43 1.33 -21.52 2.91
N SER A 44 2.11 -21.76 3.97
CA SER A 44 1.57 -22.13 5.29
C SER A 44 0.68 -21.03 5.87
N LEU A 45 1.13 -19.76 5.82
CA LEU A 45 0.30 -18.65 6.29
C LEU A 45 -0.90 -18.41 5.36
N LEU A 46 -0.73 -18.55 4.04
CA LEU A 46 -1.83 -18.44 3.09
C LEU A 46 -2.93 -19.50 3.37
N GLU A 47 -2.55 -20.72 3.70
CA GLU A 47 -3.46 -21.80 4.09
C GLU A 47 -4.24 -21.46 5.37
N GLN A 48 -3.57 -20.94 6.39
CA GLN A 48 -4.23 -20.48 7.61
C GLN A 48 -5.25 -19.37 7.31
N GLN A 49 -4.87 -18.38 6.51
CA GLN A 49 -5.75 -17.28 6.11
C GLN A 49 -6.94 -17.78 5.29
N ALA A 50 -6.75 -18.71 4.35
CA ALA A 50 -7.83 -19.24 3.53
C ALA A 50 -8.83 -20.07 4.34
N ARG A 51 -8.37 -20.83 5.34
CA ARG A 51 -9.25 -21.56 6.27
C ARG A 51 -10.07 -20.61 7.14
N GLU A 52 -9.49 -19.48 7.53
CA GLU A 52 -10.17 -18.49 8.37
C GLU A 52 -11.21 -17.67 7.61
N PHE A 53 -10.84 -17.15 6.44
CA PHE A 53 -11.67 -16.18 5.71
C PHE A 53 -12.52 -16.80 4.59
N GLU A 54 -12.32 -18.09 4.31
CA GLU A 54 -13.08 -18.87 3.31
C GLU A 54 -13.27 -18.14 1.96
N PRO A 55 -12.21 -17.60 1.33
CA PRO A 55 -12.32 -16.94 0.03
C PRO A 55 -12.71 -17.95 -1.05
N SER A 56 -13.44 -17.49 -2.07
CA SER A 56 -13.80 -18.32 -3.22
C SER A 56 -12.62 -18.55 -4.18
N LEU A 57 -11.58 -17.72 -4.10
CA LEU A 57 -10.37 -17.84 -4.91
C LEU A 57 -9.12 -17.66 -4.06
N VAL A 58 -8.15 -18.58 -4.23
CA VAL A 58 -6.82 -18.49 -3.64
C VAL A 58 -5.79 -18.64 -4.75
N ALA A 59 -4.82 -17.73 -4.79
CA ALA A 59 -3.70 -17.76 -5.72
C ALA A 59 -2.35 -17.74 -5.00
N CYS A 60 -1.35 -18.37 -5.59
CA CYS A 60 0.03 -18.28 -5.13
C CYS A 60 0.96 -18.02 -6.31
N PHE A 61 1.78 -16.95 -6.23
CA PHE A 61 2.73 -16.66 -7.31
C PHE A 61 3.71 -17.83 -7.52
N ALA A 62 4.16 -18.46 -6.42
CA ALA A 62 5.04 -19.62 -6.42
C ALA A 62 6.33 -19.42 -7.23
N ASP A 63 7.26 -18.63 -6.67
CA ASP A 63 8.52 -18.26 -7.31
C ASP A 63 9.57 -19.39 -7.38
N THR A 64 9.29 -20.56 -6.80
CA THR A 64 10.17 -21.73 -6.83
C THR A 64 9.38 -23.03 -6.96
N PRO A 65 9.96 -24.11 -7.53
CA PRO A 65 9.28 -25.40 -7.66
C PRO A 65 8.81 -26.01 -6.33
N SER A 66 9.53 -25.76 -5.23
CA SER A 66 9.15 -26.26 -3.90
C SER A 66 7.91 -25.54 -3.36
N VAL A 67 7.82 -24.22 -3.57
CA VAL A 67 6.65 -23.42 -3.21
C VAL A 67 5.44 -23.82 -4.06
N GLU A 68 5.63 -24.05 -5.37
CA GLU A 68 4.58 -24.57 -6.24
C GLU A 68 4.04 -25.92 -5.74
N ALA A 69 4.92 -26.87 -5.43
CA ALA A 69 4.53 -28.18 -4.92
C ALA A 69 3.74 -28.07 -3.61
N ALA A 70 4.19 -27.21 -2.68
CA ALA A 70 3.49 -26.93 -1.43
C ALA A 70 2.12 -26.29 -1.66
N ALA A 71 2.02 -25.31 -2.57
CA ALA A 71 0.78 -24.62 -2.91
C ALA A 71 -0.27 -25.60 -3.46
N ARG A 72 0.13 -26.49 -4.39
CA ARG A 72 -0.75 -27.53 -4.95
C ARG A 72 -1.18 -28.57 -3.92
N ALA A 73 -0.32 -28.88 -2.96
CA ALA A 73 -0.65 -29.80 -1.88
C ALA A 73 -1.66 -29.21 -0.88
N ALA A 74 -1.53 -27.92 -0.56
CA ALA A 74 -2.43 -27.22 0.36
C ALA A 74 -3.80 -26.89 -0.29
N PHE A 75 -3.81 -26.63 -1.60
CA PHE A 75 -4.97 -26.12 -2.31
C PHE A 75 -5.17 -26.85 -3.66
N PRO A 76 -6.17 -27.74 -3.76
CA PRO A 76 -6.40 -28.51 -4.99
C PRO A 76 -6.67 -27.65 -6.24
N ASN A 77 -7.31 -26.49 -6.06
CA ASN A 77 -7.73 -25.60 -7.15
C ASN A 77 -6.96 -24.27 -7.17
N ILE A 78 -5.72 -24.24 -6.66
CA ILE A 78 -4.94 -23.01 -6.63
C ILE A 78 -4.54 -22.54 -8.02
N VAL A 79 -4.65 -21.23 -8.25
CA VAL A 79 -4.12 -20.59 -9.45
C VAL A 79 -2.71 -20.09 -9.17
N LEU A 80 -1.77 -20.43 -10.04
CA LEU A 80 -0.36 -20.12 -9.86
C LEU A 80 0.12 -18.97 -10.75
N GLY A 81 1.24 -18.36 -10.35
CA GLY A 81 1.94 -17.36 -11.14
C GLY A 81 1.15 -16.06 -11.34
N GLU A 82 1.49 -15.32 -12.39
CA GLU A 82 0.89 -14.03 -12.73
C GLU A 82 -0.61 -14.14 -13.01
N GLN A 83 -1.03 -15.23 -13.66
CA GLN A 83 -2.45 -15.50 -13.94
C GLN A 83 -3.28 -15.51 -12.66
N GLY A 84 -2.76 -16.07 -11.57
CA GLY A 84 -3.45 -16.06 -10.28
C GLY A 84 -3.61 -14.65 -9.70
N LEU A 85 -2.62 -13.77 -9.88
CA LEU A 85 -2.74 -12.38 -9.45
C LEU A 85 -3.83 -11.65 -10.24
N LEU A 86 -3.90 -11.86 -11.56
CA LEU A 86 -4.91 -11.28 -12.43
C LEU A 86 -6.33 -11.76 -12.09
N GLU A 87 -6.52 -13.05 -11.84
CA GLU A 87 -7.83 -13.59 -11.46
C GLU A 87 -8.30 -13.08 -10.10
N VAL A 88 -7.38 -12.92 -9.14
CA VAL A 88 -7.69 -12.33 -7.84
C VAL A 88 -8.13 -10.88 -8.00
N THR A 89 -7.41 -10.05 -8.77
CA THR A 89 -7.78 -8.63 -8.91
C THR A 89 -9.01 -8.39 -9.77
N THR A 90 -9.30 -9.30 -10.70
CA THR A 90 -10.49 -9.20 -11.57
C THR A 90 -11.67 -10.01 -11.06
N HIS A 91 -11.59 -10.56 -9.84
CA HIS A 91 -12.63 -11.41 -9.27
C HIS A 91 -14.02 -10.74 -9.38
N PRO A 92 -15.04 -11.41 -9.96
CA PRO A 92 -16.31 -10.77 -10.31
C PRO A 92 -17.01 -10.11 -9.12
N GLN A 93 -16.93 -10.74 -7.95
CA GLN A 93 -17.56 -10.26 -6.72
C GLN A 93 -16.76 -9.18 -5.98
N ALA A 94 -15.49 -8.93 -6.33
CA ALA A 94 -14.69 -7.93 -5.62
C ALA A 94 -15.22 -6.52 -5.89
N ASP A 95 -15.35 -5.71 -4.84
CA ASP A 95 -15.62 -4.27 -4.91
C ASP A 95 -14.30 -3.48 -4.84
N ILE A 96 -13.39 -3.96 -4.00
CA ILE A 96 -12.12 -3.31 -3.67
C ILE A 96 -10.99 -4.31 -3.89
N VAL A 97 -9.93 -3.87 -4.55
CA VAL A 97 -8.65 -4.60 -4.65
C VAL A 97 -7.64 -3.90 -3.74
N VAL A 98 -7.16 -4.61 -2.72
CA VAL A 98 -6.02 -4.16 -1.90
C VAL A 98 -4.73 -4.64 -2.55
N ALA A 99 -4.01 -3.72 -3.17
CA ALA A 99 -2.75 -3.98 -3.87
C ALA A 99 -1.56 -3.83 -2.89
N ALA A 100 -1.30 -4.89 -2.12
CA ALA A 100 -0.24 -4.96 -1.10
C ALA A 100 0.96 -5.84 -1.51
N THR A 101 1.19 -5.98 -2.81
CA THR A 101 2.44 -6.50 -3.37
C THR A 101 3.55 -5.44 -3.29
N SER A 102 4.79 -5.83 -3.55
CA SER A 102 5.92 -4.89 -3.65
C SER A 102 6.52 -4.91 -5.05
N GLY A 103 7.01 -3.75 -5.51
CA GLY A 103 7.71 -3.62 -6.79
C GLY A 103 6.81 -3.82 -8.02
N LEU A 104 7.40 -4.24 -9.15
CA LEU A 104 6.67 -4.28 -10.42
C LEU A 104 5.52 -5.29 -10.48
N MET A 105 5.54 -6.30 -9.60
CA MET A 105 4.56 -7.40 -9.64
C MET A 105 3.12 -6.91 -9.46
N GLY A 106 2.92 -5.75 -8.84
CA GLY A 106 1.60 -5.15 -8.66
C GLY A 106 1.10 -4.33 -9.85
N LEU A 107 1.95 -4.01 -10.84
CA LEU A 107 1.60 -3.06 -11.90
C LEU A 107 0.48 -3.60 -12.82
N GLU A 108 0.71 -4.74 -13.47
CA GLU A 108 -0.28 -5.34 -14.37
C GLU A 108 -1.57 -5.75 -13.64
N PRO A 109 -1.51 -6.37 -12.44
CA PRO A 109 -2.72 -6.63 -11.65
C PRO A 109 -3.51 -5.37 -11.28
N THR A 110 -2.83 -4.24 -11.05
CA THR A 110 -3.49 -2.95 -10.79
C THR A 110 -4.19 -2.43 -12.04
N PHE A 111 -3.56 -2.47 -13.22
CA PHE A 111 -4.24 -2.13 -14.47
C PHE A 111 -5.46 -3.01 -14.75
N ALA A 112 -5.33 -4.33 -14.53
CA ALA A 112 -6.43 -5.27 -14.70
C ALA A 112 -7.61 -4.95 -13.77
N ALA A 113 -7.32 -4.65 -12.50
CA ALA A 113 -8.33 -4.23 -11.53
C ALA A 113 -9.06 -2.94 -11.95
N ILE A 114 -8.31 -1.93 -12.41
CA ILE A 114 -8.85 -0.66 -12.89
C ILE A 114 -9.78 -0.89 -14.09
N ARG A 115 -9.33 -1.65 -15.09
CA ARG A 115 -10.13 -1.99 -16.28
C ARG A 115 -11.38 -2.80 -15.93
N ALA A 116 -11.33 -3.60 -14.87
CA ALA A 116 -12.47 -4.33 -14.33
C ALA A 116 -13.39 -3.47 -13.45
N GLY A 117 -13.15 -2.17 -13.33
CA GLY A 117 -13.99 -1.22 -12.60
C GLY A 117 -13.89 -1.33 -11.08
N LYS A 118 -12.79 -1.89 -10.55
CA LYS A 118 -12.60 -2.13 -9.11
C LYS A 118 -11.97 -0.92 -8.45
N THR A 119 -12.43 -0.53 -7.27
CA THR A 119 -11.73 0.46 -6.43
C THR A 119 -10.38 -0.11 -6.00
N ILE A 120 -9.31 0.68 -6.12
CA ILE A 120 -7.96 0.23 -5.77
C ILE A 120 -7.56 0.84 -4.44
N ALA A 121 -7.30 0.01 -3.43
CA ALA A 121 -6.59 0.42 -2.23
C ALA A 121 -5.10 0.11 -2.45
N LEU A 122 -4.34 1.14 -2.83
CA LEU A 122 -2.96 1.00 -3.31
C LEU A 122 -1.97 1.21 -2.18
N ALA A 123 -1.26 0.14 -1.79
CA ALA A 123 -0.13 0.20 -0.85
C ALA A 123 1.23 0.11 -1.55
N ASN A 124 1.24 -0.36 -2.80
CA ASN A 124 2.44 -0.53 -3.62
C ASN A 124 2.82 0.78 -4.32
N LYS A 125 3.52 1.68 -3.62
CA LYS A 125 3.95 3.00 -4.13
C LYS A 125 4.75 2.91 -5.42
N GLU A 126 5.53 1.84 -5.62
CA GLU A 126 6.33 1.62 -6.82
C GLU A 126 5.49 1.63 -8.10
N THR A 127 4.21 1.25 -8.02
CA THR A 127 3.25 1.31 -9.13
C THR A 127 3.12 2.73 -9.69
N LEU A 128 2.96 3.73 -8.81
CA LEU A 128 2.84 5.13 -9.22
C LEU A 128 4.18 5.78 -9.50
N VAL A 129 5.25 5.36 -8.83
CA VAL A 129 6.60 5.82 -9.17
C VAL A 129 6.99 5.43 -10.59
N MET A 130 6.76 4.19 -10.99
CA MET A 130 7.17 3.70 -12.31
C MET A 130 6.22 4.14 -13.43
N ALA A 131 4.92 4.19 -13.16
CA ALA A 131 3.89 4.32 -14.20
C ALA A 131 2.76 5.27 -13.81
N GLY A 132 2.99 6.23 -12.92
CA GLY A 132 1.96 7.12 -12.35
C GLY A 132 1.04 7.74 -13.39
N HIS A 133 1.59 8.40 -14.41
CA HIS A 133 0.78 8.99 -15.48
C HIS A 133 -0.12 7.97 -16.20
N LEU A 134 0.34 6.74 -16.45
CA LEU A 134 -0.45 5.70 -17.13
C LEU A 134 -1.54 5.15 -16.22
N VAL A 135 -1.20 4.87 -14.96
CA VAL A 135 -2.12 4.31 -13.96
C VAL A 135 -3.24 5.31 -13.64
N MET A 136 -2.89 6.57 -13.39
CA MET A 136 -3.87 7.64 -13.11
C MET A 136 -4.77 7.92 -14.31
N GLN A 137 -4.22 7.96 -15.54
CA GLN A 137 -5.02 8.12 -16.75
C GLN A 137 -6.00 6.96 -16.96
N GLU A 138 -5.59 5.72 -16.74
CA GLU A 138 -6.48 4.57 -16.87
C GLU A 138 -7.58 4.58 -15.80
N ALA A 139 -7.24 4.95 -14.57
CA ALA A 139 -8.22 5.10 -13.47
C ALA A 139 -9.26 6.17 -13.81
N GLN A 140 -8.83 7.32 -14.32
CA GLN A 140 -9.72 8.39 -14.76
C GLN A 140 -10.63 7.93 -15.91
N ARG A 141 -10.09 7.26 -16.93
CA ARG A 141 -10.86 6.73 -18.07
C ARG A 141 -11.89 5.68 -17.65
N SER A 142 -11.55 4.89 -16.64
CA SER A 142 -12.41 3.80 -16.14
C SER A 142 -13.39 4.27 -15.06
N GLY A 143 -13.30 5.53 -14.60
CA GLY A 143 -14.11 6.06 -13.50
C GLY A 143 -13.82 5.39 -12.15
N VAL A 144 -12.61 4.84 -11.99
CA VAL A 144 -12.18 4.08 -10.81
C VAL A 144 -11.45 4.99 -9.84
N SER A 145 -11.71 4.80 -8.54
CA SER A 145 -10.97 5.48 -7.48
C SER A 145 -9.69 4.71 -7.10
N ILE A 146 -8.58 5.44 -6.96
CA ILE A 146 -7.36 4.96 -6.30
C ILE A 146 -7.32 5.59 -4.91
N LEU A 147 -7.32 4.74 -3.89
CA LEU A 147 -7.27 5.08 -2.48
C LEU A 147 -5.85 4.80 -1.97
N PRO A 148 -5.11 5.81 -1.50
CA PRO A 148 -3.79 5.58 -0.93
C PRO A 148 -3.88 4.80 0.39
N VAL A 149 -3.04 3.78 0.53
CA VAL A 149 -2.87 3.03 1.78
C VAL A 149 -1.57 3.42 2.48
N ASP A 150 -0.60 3.99 1.75
CA ASP A 150 0.62 4.52 2.35
C ASP A 150 0.28 5.63 3.37
N SER A 151 0.95 5.66 4.52
CA SER A 151 0.47 6.38 5.72
C SER A 151 0.33 7.88 5.49
N GLU A 152 1.32 8.48 4.85
CA GLU A 152 1.41 9.90 4.54
C GLU A 152 0.31 10.31 3.55
N HIS A 153 0.10 9.51 2.51
CA HIS A 153 -0.89 9.79 1.48
C HIS A 153 -2.31 9.49 1.97
N SER A 154 -2.51 8.46 2.80
CA SER A 154 -3.77 8.24 3.51
C SER A 154 -4.11 9.44 4.39
N ALA A 155 -3.14 9.97 5.12
CA ALA A 155 -3.29 11.19 5.92
C ALA A 155 -3.69 12.40 5.08
N ILE A 156 -3.00 12.67 3.96
CA ILE A 156 -3.36 13.75 3.04
C ILE A 156 -4.76 13.55 2.48
N TRP A 157 -5.08 12.33 2.03
CA TRP A 157 -6.38 12.01 1.48
C TRP A 157 -7.51 12.22 2.50
N GLN A 158 -7.28 11.90 3.78
CA GLN A 158 -8.21 12.19 4.87
C GLN A 158 -8.38 13.69 5.09
N CYS A 159 -7.29 14.47 5.08
CA CYS A 159 -7.33 15.93 5.19
C CYS A 159 -8.04 16.63 4.02
N LEU A 160 -8.08 16.00 2.84
CA LEU A 160 -8.74 16.53 1.64
C LEU A 160 -10.21 16.11 1.53
N ARG A 161 -10.74 15.28 2.45
CA ARG A 161 -12.14 14.85 2.39
C ARG A 161 -13.09 16.02 2.62
N GLY A 162 -13.79 16.40 1.55
CA GLY A 162 -14.75 17.51 1.57
C GLY A 162 -14.18 18.84 1.08
N GLU A 163 -12.89 18.87 0.78
CA GLU A 163 -12.16 20.07 0.31
C GLU A 163 -12.04 20.08 -1.22
N GLN A 164 -11.79 21.26 -1.80
CA GLN A 164 -11.53 21.38 -3.24
C GLN A 164 -10.02 21.38 -3.51
N SER A 165 -9.58 20.65 -4.53
CA SER A 165 -8.14 20.56 -4.88
C SER A 165 -7.49 21.93 -5.13
N LYS A 166 -8.24 22.90 -5.68
CA LYS A 166 -7.76 24.27 -5.92
C LYS A 166 -7.46 25.07 -4.64
N GLU A 167 -7.98 24.63 -3.49
CA GLU A 167 -7.80 25.29 -2.20
C GLU A 167 -6.51 24.83 -1.52
N VAL A 168 -5.86 23.78 -2.04
CA VAL A 168 -4.59 23.28 -1.53
C VAL A 168 -3.44 24.21 -1.94
N ASN A 169 -2.77 24.79 -0.95
CA ASN A 169 -1.55 25.57 -1.16
C ASN A 169 -0.34 24.65 -1.29
N ARG A 170 -0.09 23.78 -0.30
CA ARG A 170 1.01 22.79 -0.32
C ARG A 170 0.69 21.55 0.50
N LEU A 171 1.39 20.47 0.20
CA LEU A 171 1.41 19.25 0.98
C LEU A 171 2.67 19.24 1.86
N LEU A 172 2.54 18.76 3.09
CA LEU A 172 3.67 18.54 3.99
C LEU A 172 3.76 17.05 4.34
N LEU A 173 4.68 16.35 3.68
CA LEU A 173 4.95 14.94 3.89
C LEU A 173 5.91 14.78 5.05
N THR A 174 5.44 14.18 6.15
CA THR A 174 6.29 13.93 7.30
C THR A 174 7.17 12.70 7.09
N ALA A 175 8.36 12.66 7.68
CA ALA A 175 9.30 11.55 7.61
C ALA A 175 9.87 11.23 9.00
N SER A 176 10.05 9.96 9.36
CA SER A 176 10.70 9.59 10.62
C SER A 176 12.17 10.07 10.69
N GLY A 177 12.80 10.22 9.53
CA GLY A 177 14.23 10.50 9.36
C GLY A 177 15.12 9.25 9.33
N GLY A 178 14.55 8.05 9.56
CA GLY A 178 15.26 6.78 9.57
C GLY A 178 16.28 6.63 10.73
N PRO A 179 16.96 5.47 10.82
CA PRO A 179 17.95 5.19 11.86
C PRO A 179 19.16 6.16 11.86
N PHE A 180 19.48 6.75 10.71
CA PHE A 180 20.68 7.57 10.53
C PHE A 180 20.43 9.09 10.61
N ARG A 181 19.23 9.52 11.01
CA ARG A 181 18.85 10.94 11.16
C ARG A 181 19.87 11.80 11.93
N ARG A 182 20.53 11.23 12.94
CA ARG A 182 21.51 11.90 13.81
C ARG A 182 22.96 11.51 13.52
N ALA A 183 23.20 10.69 12.50
CA ALA A 183 24.53 10.23 12.14
C ALA A 183 25.31 11.34 11.43
N THR A 184 26.63 11.39 11.68
CA THR A 184 27.53 12.26 10.91
C THR A 184 27.79 11.66 9.53
N LEU A 185 28.28 12.49 8.60
CA LEU A 185 28.65 12.02 7.25
C LEU A 185 29.71 10.91 7.29
N GLU A 186 30.64 10.96 8.24
CA GLU A 186 31.67 9.94 8.43
C GLU A 186 31.05 8.61 8.91
N GLN A 187 30.11 8.67 9.86
CA GLN A 187 29.38 7.49 10.34
C GLN A 187 28.56 6.84 9.22
N ILE A 188 27.91 7.66 8.37
CA ILE A 188 27.09 7.16 7.25
C ILE A 188 27.94 6.34 6.24
N ARG A 189 29.23 6.66 6.06
CA ARG A 189 30.10 5.95 5.09
C ARG A 189 30.40 4.50 5.46
N SER A 190 30.22 4.13 6.72
CA SER A 190 30.55 2.80 7.24
C SER A 190 29.34 2.01 7.75
N VAL A 191 28.11 2.49 7.48
CA VAL A 191 26.90 1.81 7.95
C VAL A 191 26.71 0.45 7.27
N THR A 192 26.15 -0.50 8.02
CA THR A 192 25.85 -1.84 7.53
C THR A 192 24.36 -2.02 7.23
N VAL A 193 24.03 -3.08 6.49
CA VAL A 193 22.63 -3.47 6.24
C VAL A 193 21.90 -3.76 7.56
N GLU A 194 22.56 -4.42 8.51
CA GLU A 194 21.99 -4.71 9.83
C GLU A 194 21.59 -3.42 10.57
N GLN A 195 22.45 -2.40 10.55
CA GLN A 195 22.15 -1.10 11.14
C GLN A 195 21.00 -0.39 10.42
N ALA A 196 20.93 -0.49 9.08
CA ALA A 196 19.83 0.08 8.31
C ALA A 196 18.49 -0.58 8.65
N LEU A 197 18.49 -1.89 8.94
CA LEU A 197 17.30 -2.67 9.29
C LEU A 197 16.76 -2.38 10.70
N ALA A 198 17.51 -1.68 11.55
CA ALA A 198 17.11 -1.33 12.92
C ALA A 198 16.29 -0.02 12.97
N HIS A 199 15.10 -0.02 12.37
CA HIS A 199 14.26 1.19 12.30
C HIS A 199 13.72 1.62 13.69
N PRO A 200 13.75 2.93 14.04
CA PRO A 200 13.40 3.41 15.38
C PRO A 200 11.90 3.44 15.74
N THR A 201 11.00 3.12 14.80
CA THR A 201 9.57 3.43 14.92
C THR A 201 8.71 2.32 14.33
N TRP A 202 8.96 1.99 13.06
CA TRP A 202 8.14 1.05 12.30
C TRP A 202 8.78 -0.33 12.21
N ARG A 203 7.95 -1.38 12.22
CA ARG A 203 8.36 -2.74 11.85
C ARG A 203 7.88 -3.04 10.45
N MET A 204 8.81 -3.09 9.49
CA MET A 204 8.49 -3.17 8.07
C MET A 204 9.37 -4.20 7.35
N GLY A 205 9.05 -4.46 6.08
CA GLY A 205 9.86 -5.32 5.23
C GLY A 205 11.26 -4.73 4.95
N PRO A 206 12.27 -5.56 4.62
CA PRO A 206 13.66 -5.12 4.55
C PRO A 206 13.91 -4.02 3.51
N LYS A 207 13.24 -4.07 2.34
CA LYS A 207 13.41 -3.07 1.28
C LYS A 207 12.99 -1.67 1.73
N ILE A 208 11.75 -1.52 2.21
CA ILE A 208 11.25 -0.22 2.69
C ILE A 208 12.04 0.28 3.91
N THR A 209 12.53 -0.63 4.77
CA THR A 209 13.37 -0.25 5.90
C THR A 209 14.70 0.38 5.45
N VAL A 210 15.36 -0.19 4.43
CA VAL A 210 16.58 0.39 3.83
C VAL A 210 16.27 1.70 3.10
N ASP A 211 15.17 1.77 2.37
CA ASP A 211 14.74 3.01 1.70
C ASP A 211 14.47 4.13 2.71
N SER A 212 13.90 3.81 3.87
CA SER A 212 13.70 4.77 4.97
C SER A 212 15.02 5.25 5.55
N ALA A 213 16.01 4.35 5.71
CA ALA A 213 17.34 4.69 6.20
C ALA A 213 18.12 5.63 5.27
N THR A 214 17.85 5.57 3.96
CA THR A 214 18.46 6.44 2.95
C THR A 214 17.61 7.66 2.60
N LEU A 215 16.42 7.79 3.19
CA LEU A 215 15.35 8.71 2.80
C LEU A 215 14.86 8.57 1.35
N MET A 216 15.33 7.56 0.61
CA MET A 216 14.79 7.23 -0.71
C MET A 216 13.30 6.93 -0.64
N ASN A 217 12.83 6.30 0.44
CA ASN A 217 11.40 6.05 0.67
C ASN A 217 10.61 7.36 0.53
N LYS A 218 11.08 8.45 1.17
CA LYS A 218 10.41 9.75 1.11
C LYS A 218 10.49 10.38 -0.29
N GLY A 219 11.58 10.17 -1.02
CA GLY A 219 11.68 10.57 -2.42
C GLY A 219 10.65 9.88 -3.31
N LEU A 220 10.42 8.58 -3.12
CA LEU A 220 9.38 7.82 -3.82
C LEU A 220 7.98 8.33 -3.47
N GLU A 221 7.75 8.65 -2.19
CA GLU A 221 6.45 9.16 -1.72
C GLU A 221 6.14 10.57 -2.22
N VAL A 222 7.16 11.40 -2.47
CA VAL A 222 6.99 12.70 -3.15
C VAL A 222 6.47 12.50 -4.59
N LEU A 223 7.04 11.54 -5.34
CA LEU A 223 6.56 11.18 -6.67
C LEU A 223 5.12 10.66 -6.63
N GLU A 224 4.82 9.81 -5.65
CA GLU A 224 3.48 9.28 -5.44
C GLU A 224 2.45 10.37 -5.09
N ALA A 225 2.79 11.31 -4.21
CA ALA A 225 1.92 12.41 -3.83
C ALA A 225 1.60 13.33 -5.00
N HIS A 226 2.58 13.59 -5.87
CA HIS A 226 2.37 14.33 -7.11
C HIS A 226 1.29 13.67 -7.97
N TRP A 227 1.36 12.34 -8.16
CA TRP A 227 0.40 11.62 -8.98
C TRP A 227 -0.98 11.49 -8.34
N LEU A 228 -1.05 11.23 -7.03
CA LEU A 228 -2.32 11.02 -6.33
C LEU A 228 -3.14 12.29 -6.18
N PHE A 229 -2.48 13.43 -5.96
CA PHE A 229 -3.15 14.68 -5.57
C PHE A 229 -3.00 15.79 -6.61
N GLU A 230 -2.33 15.53 -7.73
CA GLU A 230 -2.08 16.49 -8.81
C GLU A 230 -1.40 17.79 -8.32
N ILE A 231 -0.57 17.68 -7.27
CA ILE A 231 0.19 18.79 -6.70
C ILE A 231 1.59 18.83 -7.34
N PRO A 232 2.04 19.98 -7.88
CA PRO A 232 3.38 20.10 -8.45
C PRO A 232 4.46 19.98 -7.37
N TYR A 233 5.63 19.47 -7.73
CA TYR A 233 6.71 19.13 -6.80
C TYR A 233 7.16 20.28 -5.91
N GLU A 234 7.12 21.51 -6.42
CA GLU A 234 7.51 22.73 -5.69
C GLU A 234 6.55 23.05 -4.53
N ARG A 235 5.40 22.38 -4.46
CA ARG A 235 4.38 22.52 -3.42
C ARG A 235 4.26 21.24 -2.57
N ILE A 236 5.30 20.40 -2.56
CA ILE A 236 5.39 19.19 -1.74
C ILE A 236 6.64 19.31 -0.85
N ASP A 237 6.43 19.71 0.40
CA ASP A 237 7.50 19.86 1.39
C ASP A 237 7.72 18.55 2.17
N VAL A 238 8.98 18.18 2.38
CA VAL A 238 9.35 17.05 3.25
C VAL A 238 9.80 17.57 4.62
N ILE A 239 9.16 17.09 5.69
CA ILE A 239 9.46 17.49 7.07
C ILE A 239 9.86 16.26 7.89
N VAL A 240 10.99 16.33 8.58
CA VAL A 240 11.37 15.27 9.52
C VAL A 240 10.55 15.42 10.82
N HIS A 241 9.65 14.47 11.07
CA HIS A 241 8.84 14.33 12.28
C HIS A 241 9.13 12.97 12.96
N PRO A 242 10.11 12.93 13.87
CA PRO A 242 10.65 11.69 14.42
C PRO A 242 9.65 10.86 15.23
N GLU A 243 8.69 11.53 15.86
CA GLU A 243 7.67 10.89 16.69
C GLU A 243 6.69 10.08 15.83
N SER A 244 6.57 10.39 14.53
CA SER A 244 5.67 9.74 13.58
C SER A 244 4.22 9.68 14.08
N ILE A 245 3.78 10.74 14.78
CA ILE A 245 2.40 10.88 15.25
C ILE A 245 1.56 11.62 14.22
N ILE A 246 2.10 12.71 13.66
CA ILE A 246 1.49 13.41 12.53
C ILE A 246 1.95 12.71 11.25
N HIS A 247 1.03 12.04 10.57
CA HIS A 247 1.36 11.23 9.39
C HIS A 247 1.49 12.07 8.13
N SER A 248 0.80 13.20 8.00
CA SER A 248 1.07 14.26 7.02
C SER A 248 0.11 15.43 7.25
N MET A 249 0.34 16.53 6.55
CA MET A 249 -0.46 17.74 6.66
C MET A 249 -0.75 18.33 5.29
N VAL A 250 -1.82 19.12 5.22
CA VAL A 250 -2.23 19.89 4.05
C VAL A 250 -2.39 21.34 4.49
N GLU A 251 -1.66 22.25 3.84
CA GLU A 251 -1.87 23.69 4.01
C GLU A 251 -2.75 24.22 2.87
N PHE A 252 -3.73 25.05 3.23
CA PHE A 252 -4.67 25.66 2.30
C PHE A 252 -4.33 27.11 2.00
N VAL A 253 -4.91 27.65 0.92
CA VAL A 253 -4.65 29.01 0.41
C VAL A 253 -5.05 30.12 1.38
N ASP A 254 -5.91 29.83 2.35
CA ASP A 254 -6.31 30.76 3.41
C ASP A 254 -5.34 30.76 4.62
N GLY A 255 -4.31 29.91 4.58
CA GLY A 255 -3.31 29.75 5.65
C GLY A 255 -3.71 28.74 6.72
N SER A 256 -4.86 28.08 6.61
CA SER A 256 -5.24 26.97 7.49
C SER A 256 -4.41 25.71 7.19
N LEU A 257 -4.26 24.86 8.19
CA LEU A 257 -3.51 23.60 8.09
C LEU A 257 -4.32 22.48 8.72
N ASN A 258 -4.64 21.47 7.92
CA ASN A 258 -5.20 20.21 8.39
C ASN A 258 -4.09 19.18 8.56
N MET A 259 -4.22 18.35 9.58
CA MET A 259 -3.30 17.24 9.82
C MET A 259 -4.07 15.99 10.25
N GLN A 260 -3.56 14.84 9.85
CA GLN A 260 -3.98 13.56 10.39
C GLN A 260 -2.92 13.09 11.38
N ALA A 261 -3.36 12.70 12.57
CA ALA A 261 -2.47 12.25 13.63
C ALA A 261 -3.00 10.99 14.33
N SER A 262 -2.12 10.02 14.56
CA SER A 262 -2.43 8.79 15.29
C SER A 262 -1.13 8.10 15.75
N LEU A 263 -1.24 7.03 16.52
CA LEU A 263 -0.08 6.17 16.76
C LEU A 263 0.35 5.49 15.44
N PRO A 264 1.65 5.19 15.24
CA PRO A 264 2.15 4.48 14.07
C PRO A 264 1.47 3.11 13.87
N SER A 265 0.47 3.05 13.00
CA SER A 265 -0.31 1.85 12.69
C SER A 265 -0.88 1.94 11.27
N MET A 266 -0.77 0.86 10.48
CA MET A 266 -1.35 0.80 9.13
C MET A 266 -2.80 0.28 9.13
N HIS A 267 -3.46 0.24 10.29
CA HIS A 267 -4.88 -0.14 10.37
C HIS A 267 -5.84 1.02 10.06
N LEU A 268 -5.34 2.27 10.07
CA LEU A 268 -6.10 3.51 9.98
C LEU A 268 -6.06 4.14 8.58
#